data_AF-A0A7C3P0N5-F1
#
_entry.id   AF-A0A7C3P0N5-F1
#
_cell.length_a   1.000
_cell.length_b   1.000
_cell.length_c   1.000
_cell.angle_alpha   90.00
_cell.angle_beta   90.00
_cell.angle_gamma   90.00
#
_symmetry.space_group_name_H-M   'P 1'
#
loop_
_entity.id
_entity.type
_entity.pdbx_description
1 polymer ?
#
loop_
_entity_poly.entity_id
_entity_poly.type
_entity_poly.pdbx_seq_one_letter_code
_entity_poly.pdbx_strand_id
1 'polypeptide(L)'
;MTGETLSIRFSEARMEPAYVEQSHRRHYDEGAKKLMLAVLQEALNNFVQLLNAKTPEHQEQFGEIESWFWSDDTEWLFSFKSIAE
;
A
#
# COMPACT_ATOMS: atom_id res chain seq x y z
N MET A 1 43.28 -16.59 8.25
CA MET A 1 42.19 -16.41 7.28
C MET A 1 40.92 -16.90 7.94
N THR A 2 40.15 -15.99 8.53
CA THR A 2 38.86 -16.29 9.15
C THR A 2 37.94 -15.18 8.72
N GLY A 3 36.99 -15.54 7.84
CA GLY A 3 36.01 -14.62 7.28
C GLY A 3 35.13 -14.06 8.38
N GLU A 4 35.05 -12.74 8.41
CA GLU A 4 34.13 -12.00 9.27
C GLU A 4 32.75 -12.05 8.61
N THR A 5 31.88 -12.93 9.11
CA THR A 5 30.45 -12.90 8.77
C THR A 5 29.82 -11.74 9.53
N LEU A 6 29.57 -10.63 8.82
CA LEU A 6 28.78 -9.49 9.31
C LEU A 6 27.33 -9.95 9.52
N SER A 7 27.01 -10.33 10.76
CA SER A 7 25.63 -10.55 11.20
C SER A 7 25.00 -9.19 11.52
N ILE A 8 24.14 -8.70 10.62
CA ILE A 8 23.25 -7.58 10.92
C ILE A 8 22.19 -8.11 11.90
N ARG A 9 22.34 -7.76 13.18
CA ARG A 9 21.28 -7.94 14.18
C ARG A 9 20.20 -6.89 13.91
N PHE A 10 19.03 -7.33 13.46
CA PHE A 10 17.82 -6.53 13.52
C PHE A 10 17.37 -6.45 14.98
N SER A 11 17.67 -5.32 15.61
CA SER A 11 17.16 -4.97 16.93
C SER A 11 15.67 -4.72 16.81
N GLU A 12 14.88 -5.61 17.39
CA GLU A 12 13.43 -5.52 17.56
C GLU A 12 13.11 -4.37 18.53
N ALA A 13 13.16 -3.13 18.03
CA ALA A 13 12.69 -1.96 18.75
C ALA A 13 11.16 -1.93 18.65
N ARG A 14 10.46 -2.10 19.79
CA ARG A 14 9.04 -1.76 19.90
C ARG A 14 8.90 -0.28 19.55
N MET A 15 8.41 -0.01 18.34
CA MET A 15 8.18 1.35 17.85
C MET A 15 6.97 1.94 18.57
N GLU A 16 7.16 3.06 19.25
CA GLU A 16 6.08 3.83 19.88
C GLU A 16 5.13 4.38 18.79
N PRO A 17 3.81 4.32 18.98
CA PRO A 17 2.82 4.68 17.94
C PRO A 17 2.95 6.12 17.44
N ALA A 18 3.36 7.05 18.31
CA ALA A 18 3.58 8.46 17.94
C ALA A 18 4.74 8.68 16.94
N TYR A 19 5.72 7.77 16.89
CA TYR A 19 6.84 7.88 15.93
C TYR A 19 6.44 7.39 14.53
N VAL A 20 5.57 6.37 14.45
CA VAL A 20 4.99 5.90 13.20
C VAL A 20 4.15 7.00 12.56
N GLU A 21 3.36 7.70 13.37
CA GLU A 21 2.42 8.75 12.93
C GLU A 21 3.14 10.02 12.42
N GLN A 22 4.23 10.44 13.07
CA GLN A 22 4.96 11.66 12.68
C GLN A 22 5.83 11.48 11.42
N SER A 23 6.15 10.23 11.09
CA SER A 23 6.89 9.92 9.86
C SER A 23 6.07 10.24 8.60
N HIS A 24 4.73 10.28 8.66
CA HIS A 24 3.77 10.51 7.55
C HIS A 24 3.93 11.81 6.76
N ARG A 25 4.84 12.71 7.15
CA ARG A 25 5.48 13.65 6.20
C ARG A 25 6.51 12.91 5.32
N ARG A 26 6.15 11.73 4.80
CA ARG A 26 7.06 10.70 4.28
C ARG A 26 7.69 11.16 2.97
N HIS A 27 8.97 11.49 3.01
CA HIS A 27 9.81 11.49 1.81
C HIS A 27 10.00 10.04 1.34
N TYR A 28 9.00 9.47 0.68
CA TYR A 28 9.14 8.19 0.00
C TYR A 28 10.22 8.30 -1.07
N ASP A 29 11.05 7.27 -1.19
CA ASP A 29 11.95 7.16 -2.33
C ASP A 29 11.13 7.03 -3.64
N GLU A 30 11.79 7.26 -4.77
CA GLU A 30 11.12 7.22 -6.07
C GLU A 30 10.55 5.83 -6.42
N GLY A 31 11.13 4.76 -5.87
CA GLY A 31 10.67 3.39 -6.11
C GLY A 31 9.34 3.11 -5.43
N ALA A 32 9.23 3.47 -4.15
CA ALA A 32 8.00 3.36 -3.37
C ALA A 32 6.87 4.17 -4.02
N LYS A 33 7.14 5.40 -4.46
CA LYS A 33 6.14 6.22 -5.18
C LYS A 33 5.67 5.57 -6.48
N LYS A 34 6.60 5.02 -7.29
CA LYS A 34 6.26 4.31 -8.53
C LYS A 34 5.38 3.09 -8.26
N LEU A 35 5.68 2.34 -7.20
CA LEU A 35 4.88 1.19 -6.81
C LEU A 35 3.47 1.60 -6.38
N MET A 36 3.35 2.63 -5.53
CA MET A 36 2.04 3.16 -5.11
C MET A 36 1.20 3.61 -6.30
N LEU A 37 1.79 4.33 -7.25
CA LEU A 37 1.11 4.73 -8.49
C LEU A 37 0.73 3.54 -9.37
N ALA A 38 1.59 2.51 -9.44
CA ALA A 38 1.27 1.29 -10.18
C ALA A 38 0.07 0.55 -9.58
N VAL A 39 0.01 0.44 -8.25
CA VAL A 39 -1.13 -0.14 -7.52
C VAL A 39 -2.42 0.64 -7.82
N LEU A 40 -2.36 1.97 -7.77
CA LEU A 40 -3.50 2.82 -8.09
C LEU A 40 -3.96 2.67 -9.55
N GLN A 41 -3.01 2.64 -10.49
CA GLN A 41 -3.31 2.48 -11.92
C GLN A 41 -3.97 1.13 -12.21
N GLU A 42 -3.49 0.05 -11.58
CA GLU A 42 -4.07 -1.30 -11.68
C GLU A 42 -5.53 -1.28 -11.16
N ALA A 43 -5.76 -0.70 -9.98
CA ALA A 43 -7.08 -0.62 -9.37
C ALA A 43 -8.07 0.16 -10.25
N LEU A 44 -7.66 1.29 -10.82
CA LEU A 44 -8.49 2.07 -11.75
C LEU A 44 -8.80 1.30 -13.04
N ASN A 45 -7.80 0.61 -13.61
CA ASN A 45 -8.00 -0.21 -14.81
C ASN A 45 -9.01 -1.34 -14.55
N ASN A 46 -8.93 -1.97 -13.39
CA ASN A 46 -9.87 -3.01 -12.99
C ASN A 46 -11.26 -2.41 -12.76
N PHE A 47 -11.37 -1.29 -12.03
CA PHE A 47 -12.64 -0.62 -11.79
C PHE A 47 -13.39 -0.31 -13.10
N VAL A 48 -12.71 0.29 -14.09
CA VAL A 48 -13.31 0.62 -15.39
C VAL A 48 -13.77 -0.61 -16.16
N GLN A 49 -13.00 -1.70 -16.12
CA GLN A 49 -13.37 -2.96 -16.78
C GLN A 49 -14.58 -3.62 -16.11
N LEU A 50 -14.65 -3.55 -14.79
CA LEU A 50 -15.69 -4.18 -13.99
C LEU A 50 -17.02 -3.42 -14.02
N LEU A 51 -17.03 -2.11 -14.33
CA LEU A 51 -18.28 -1.31 -14.46
C LEU A 51 -19.30 -1.91 -15.45
N ASN A 52 -18.85 -2.66 -16.46
CA ASN A 52 -19.72 -3.29 -17.46
C ASN A 52 -19.82 -4.81 -17.30
N ALA A 53 -19.14 -5.39 -16.31
CA ALA A 53 -19.10 -6.82 -16.12
C ALA A 53 -20.41 -7.33 -15.50
N LYS A 54 -20.88 -8.48 -15.99
CA LYS A 54 -22.17 -9.08 -15.59
C LYS A 54 -22.02 -10.41 -14.86
N THR A 55 -20.79 -10.87 -14.63
CA THR A 55 -20.55 -12.15 -13.96
C THR A 55 -20.41 -11.93 -12.45
N PRO A 56 -20.85 -12.88 -11.61
CA PRO A 56 -20.76 -12.77 -10.15
C PRO A 56 -19.33 -12.51 -9.65
N GLU A 57 -18.33 -13.14 -10.26
CA GLU A 57 -16.92 -13.02 -9.87
C GLU A 57 -16.41 -11.58 -10.06
N HIS A 58 -16.84 -10.94 -11.14
CA HIS A 58 -16.49 -9.55 -11.40
C HIS A 58 -17.21 -8.57 -10.46
N GLN A 59 -18.42 -8.90 -10.01
CA GLN A 59 -19.14 -8.09 -9.03
C GLN A 59 -18.48 -8.15 -7.65
N GLU A 60 -17.96 -9.32 -7.26
CA GLU A 60 -17.17 -9.49 -6.03
C GLU A 60 -15.89 -8.63 -6.09
N GLN A 61 -15.12 -8.77 -7.17
CA GLN A 61 -13.91 -7.96 -7.39
C GLN A 61 -14.20 -6.45 -7.41
N PHE A 62 -15.35 -6.05 -7.99
CA PHE A 62 -15.77 -4.66 -7.98
C PHE A 62 -16.03 -4.17 -6.55
N GLY A 63 -16.72 -4.98 -5.73
CA GLY A 63 -16.97 -4.66 -4.33
C GLY A 63 -15.71 -4.53 -3.49
N GLU A 64 -14.69 -5.35 -3.75
CA GLU A 64 -13.38 -5.24 -3.09
C GLU A 64 -12.68 -3.91 -3.43
N ILE A 65 -12.67 -3.52 -4.71
CA ILE A 65 -12.05 -2.27 -5.17
C ILE A 65 -12.83 -1.06 -4.64
N GLU A 66 -14.16 -1.11 -4.66
CA GLU A 66 -15.00 -0.03 -4.13
C GLU A 66 -14.80 0.15 -2.61
N SER A 67 -14.75 -0.95 -1.86
CA SER A 67 -14.45 -0.95 -0.43
C SER A 67 -13.08 -0.32 -0.15
N TRP A 68 -12.07 -0.64 -0.97
CA TRP A 68 -10.74 -0.03 -0.84
C TRP A 68 -10.73 1.46 -1.17
N PHE A 69 -11.44 1.90 -2.23
CA PHE A 69 -11.56 3.33 -2.57
C PHE A 69 -12.24 4.15 -1.48
N TRP A 70 -13.27 3.60 -0.84
CA TRP A 70 -14.01 4.27 0.24
C TRP A 70 -13.51 3.97 1.64
N SER A 71 -12.39 3.27 1.76
CA SER A 71 -11.75 3.05 3.05
C SER A 71 -11.14 4.35 3.58
N ASP A 72 -11.39 4.63 4.86
CA ASP A 72 -10.75 5.71 5.61
C ASP A 72 -9.38 5.31 6.19
N ASP A 73 -8.90 4.10 5.90
CA ASP A 73 -7.61 3.60 6.35
C ASP A 73 -6.45 4.48 5.85
N THR A 74 -5.67 5.02 6.78
CA THR A 74 -4.42 5.76 6.54
C THR A 74 -3.21 5.07 7.18
N GLU A 75 -3.42 3.94 7.86
CA GLU A 75 -2.36 3.15 8.49
C GLU A 75 -1.62 2.32 7.43
N TRP A 76 -2.36 1.81 6.43
CA TRP A 76 -1.76 1.07 5.34
C TRP A 76 -1.20 1.99 4.25
N LEU A 77 0.10 1.80 3.92
CA LEU A 77 0.81 2.58 2.90
C LEU A 77 0.15 2.54 1.51
N PHE A 78 -0.49 1.42 1.18
CA PHE A 78 -1.18 1.24 -0.10
C PHE A 78 -2.69 1.41 0.03
N SER A 79 -3.19 2.01 1.10
CA SER A 79 -4.59 2.45 1.11
C SER A 79 -4.77 3.55 0.08
N PHE A 80 -5.97 3.63 -0.50
CA PHE A 80 -6.28 4.68 -1.48
C PHE A 80 -6.01 6.08 -0.90
N LYS A 81 -6.45 6.31 0.34
CA LYS A 81 -6.29 7.57 1.05
C LYS A 81 -4.81 7.94 1.27
N SER A 82 -3.96 6.98 1.64
CA SER A 82 -2.51 7.19 1.77
C SER A 82 -1.81 7.51 0.46
N ILE A 83 -2.37 7.08 -0.68
CA ILE A 83 -1.81 7.36 -2.02
C ILE A 83 -2.32 8.71 -2.56
N ALA A 84 -3.55 9.11 -2.22
CA ALA A 84 -4.21 10.30 -2.74
C ALA A 84 -3.87 11.61 -2.00
N GLU A 85 -3.36 11.52 -0.77
CA GLU A 85 -2.86 12.64 0.04
C GLU A 85 -1.42 13.03 -0.31
#